data_AF-A0A958B8X9-F1
#
_entry.id   AF-A0A958B8X9-F1
#
_cell.length_a   1.000
_cell.length_b   1.000
_cell.length_c   1.000
_cell.angle_alpha   90.00
_cell.angle_beta   90.00
_cell.angle_gamma   90.00
#
_symmetry.space_group_name_H-M   'P 1'
#
loop_
_entity.id
_entity.type
_entity.pdbx_description
1 polymer ?
#
loop_
_entity_poly.entity_id
_entity_poly.type
_entity_poly.pdbx_seq_one_letter_code
_entity_poly.pdbx_strand_id
1 'polypeptide(L)' 'MKMCPVCHVALSQMLLEKKLPAYRCPRCEGIWIASNEYLAWLRS' A
#
# COMPACT_ATOMS: atom_id res chain seq x y z
N MET A 1 -8.27 5.69 -7.94
CA MET A 1 -8.56 4.60 -7.00
C MET A 1 -7.52 3.50 -7.20
N LYS A 2 -6.84 3.03 -6.14
CA LYS A 2 -5.83 1.95 -6.26
C LYS A 2 -6.53 0.60 -6.17
N MET A 3 -6.28 -0.28 -7.14
CA MET A 3 -6.91 -1.61 -7.24
C MET A 3 -5.88 -2.72 -7.05
N CYS A 4 -6.30 -3.82 -6.42
CA CYS A 4 -5.49 -5.03 -6.34
C CYS A 4 -5.35 -5.65 -7.74
N PRO A 5 -4.13 -5.90 -8.24
CA PRO A 5 -3.93 -6.51 -9.56
C PRO A 5 -4.34 -7.99 -9.63
N VAL A 6 -4.51 -8.64 -8.46
CA VAL A 6 -4.94 -10.04 -8.37
C VAL A 6 -6.46 -10.13 -8.22
N CYS A 7 -7.02 -9.41 -7.25
CA CYS A 7 -8.43 -9.52 -6.88
C CYS A 7 -9.35 -8.54 -7.61
N HIS A 8 -8.81 -7.52 -8.27
CA HIS A 8 -9.57 -6.44 -8.93
C HIS A 8 -10.56 -5.71 -8.00
N VAL A 9 -10.20 -5.58 -6.72
CA VAL A 9 -10.97 -4.82 -5.71
C VAL A 9 -10.19 -3.58 -5.26
N ALA A 10 -10.90 -2.57 -4.74
CA ALA A 10 -10.28 -1.39 -4.16
C ALA A 10 -9.38 -1.76 -2.96
N LEU A 11 -8.23 -1.11 -2.86
CA LEU A 11 -7.33 -1.25 -1.73
C LEU A 11 -7.67 -0.24 -0.62
N SER A 12 -7.50 -0.66 0.63
CA SER A 12 -7.67 0.19 1.81
C SER A 12 -6.32 0.75 2.26
N GLN A 13 -6.27 2.03 2.63
CA GLN A 13 -5.05 2.65 3.17
C GLN A 13 -4.68 2.06 4.54
N MET A 14 -3.38 1.92 4.78
CA MET A 14 -2.83 1.57 6.07
C MET A 14 -1.44 2.19 6.26
N LEU A 15 -0.95 2.15 7.49
CA LEU A 15 0.43 2.48 7.82
C LEU A 15 1.16 1.21 8.25
N LEU A 16 2.37 1.02 7.73
CA LEU A 16 3.31 0.01 8.22
C LEU A 16 4.19 0.62 9.31
N GLU A 17 5.21 -0.12 9.73
CA GLU A 17 6.22 0.37 10.67
C GLU A 17 6.81 1.71 10.26
N LYS A 18 7.20 2.52 11.26
CA LYS A 18 7.76 3.86 11.06
C LYS A 18 6.88 4.75 10.17
N LYS A 19 5.55 4.57 10.22
CA LYS A 19 4.55 5.36 9.49
C LYS A 19 4.71 5.30 7.97
N LEU A 20 5.26 4.21 7.41
CA LEU A 20 5.33 4.02 5.96
C LEU A 20 3.92 3.87 5.37
N PRO A 21 3.48 4.76 4.45
CA PRO A 21 2.19 4.62 3.78
C PRO A 21 2.12 3.37 2.91
N ALA A 22 1.05 2.60 3.06
CA ALA A 22 0.79 1.41 2.29
C ALA A 22 -0.70 1.21 2.03
N TYR A 23 -1.02 0.21 1.23
CA TYR A 23 -2.37 -0.17 0.85
C TYR A 23 -2.52 -1.68 1.01
N ARG A 24 -3.63 -2.13 1.62
CA ARG A 24 -3.94 -3.56 1.81
C ARG A 24 -5.15 -3.96 0.99
N CYS A 25 -5.08 -5.12 0.35
CA CYS A 25 -6.25 -5.75 -0.24
C CYS A 25 -7.09 -6.43 0.85
N PRO A 26 -8.40 -6.16 0.95
CA PRO A 26 -9.26 -6.82 1.93
C PRO A 26 -9.56 -8.30 1.60
N ARG A 27 -9.19 -8.79 0.41
CA ARG A 27 -9.51 -10.14 -0.06
C ARG A 27 -8.33 -11.12 -0.01
N CYS A 28 -7.19 -10.73 -0.56
CA CYS A 28 -5.99 -11.57 -0.57
C CYS A 28 -4.91 -11.11 0.41
N GLU A 29 -5.17 -10.03 1.15
CA GLU A 29 -4.25 -9.46 2.14
C GLU A 29 -2.92 -8.94 1.58
N GLY A 30 -2.78 -8.88 0.25
CA GLY A 30 -1.61 -8.31 -0.41
C GLY A 30 -1.37 -6.85 -0.01
N ILE A 31 -0.10 -6.52 0.22
CA ILE A 31 0.37 -5.18 0.59
C ILE A 31 0.99 -4.50 -0.62
N TRP A 32 0.60 -3.26 -0.85
CA TRP A 32 1.08 -2.44 -1.96
C TRP A 32 1.63 -1.12 -1.42
N ILE A 33 2.81 -0.74 -1.90
CA ILE A 33 3.50 0.49 -1.50
C ILE A 33 3.79 1.28 -2.78
N ALA A 34 3.40 2.55 -2.82
CA ALA A 34 3.71 3.38 -3.98
C ALA A 34 5.21 3.73 -3.99
N SER A 35 5.85 3.66 -5.16
CA SER A 35 7.29 3.88 -5.27
C SER A 35 7.73 5.27 -4.79
N ASN A 36 6.94 6.31 -5.06
CA ASN A 36 7.21 7.67 -4.60
C ASN A 36 7.05 7.81 -3.07
N GLU A 37 6.04 7.19 -2.46
CA GLU A 37 5.83 7.17 -1.01
C GLU A 37 6.95 6.40 -0.30
N TYR A 38 7.39 5.27 -0.88
CA TYR A 38 8.52 4.49 -0.37
C TYR A 38 9.83 5.28 -0.41
N LEU A 39 10.14 5.93 -1.54
CA LEU A 39 11.36 6.72 -1.67
C LEU A 39 11.38 7.94 -0.73
N ALA A 40 10.22 8.56 -0.48
CA ALA A 40 10.10 9.64 0.48
C ALA A 40 10.35 9.15 1.91
N TRP A 41 9.75 8.02 2.29
CA TRP A 41 9.97 7.37 3.59
C TRP A 41 11.42 6.92 3.78
N LEU A 42 12.08 6.41 2.74
CA LEU A 42 13.48 5.97 2.84
C LEU A 42 14.45 7.13 3.14
N ARG A 43 14.06 8.36 2.78
CA ARG A 43 14.86 9.58 2.96
C ARG A 43 14.53 10.34 4.24
N SER A 44 13.55 9.88 5.03
CA SER A 44 13.10 10.54 6.27
C SER A 44 13.82 10.06 7.51
#